data_AF-A0A954WGZ6-F1
#
_entry.id   AF-A0A954WGZ6-F1
#
_cell.length_a   1.000
_cell.length_b   1.000
_cell.length_c   1.000
_cell.angle_alpha   90.00
_cell.angle_beta   90.00
_cell.angle_gamma   90.00
#
_symmetry.space_group_name_H-M   'P 1'
#
loop_
_entity.id
_entity.type
_entity.pdbx_description
1 polymer ?
#
loop_
_entity_poly.entity_id
_entity_poly.type
_entity_poly.pdbx_seq_one_letter_code
_entity_poly.pdbx_strand_id
1 'polypeptide(L)'
;MNSRRVLVILVVLLATGIFALDTLLPVDVATGTLYMAVVLVALKLPRREDVVMAALLCAFLIVADLFLSFVISNPGSDTHQLATNSLLALLTIGVVGALGFHFKDLEVQRVRGQDELERRVQQRTADLTAANEALQTEIAERHRAEVKLTESESQYHSLVDNLSVHVLRKDRDGRFTFVSQSFCELLGRDRDEVLGRTDFDFFPHHLASKYRRDDEYVMHTRAVMDEVEMNESPEGGHTFVQVMKTPVCDARDEVVGVQGIFWDVTDRERALLDLRESEARKRAIFEAAMDGIIFTCGAGLVIECNRAAETTFGYTRRELQGQALSEVVIPPEWRARHRKNLEQYSGVGEGSMIGRRLELKMMRKNGERFDAEMTTQPIPLQGMEGFAIFVRDITRRKRAEEELRRAKDEAEAASHAKGLFVANMSHEIRTPMNAIIGMTDLLLTSHPTAEQREYLTLVQSSAESLLAIINDILDFSK
;
A
#
# COMPACT_ATOMS: atom_id res chain seq x y z
N MET A 1 81.09 -41.37 -28.27
CA MET A 1 81.76 -41.01 -29.54
C MET A 1 80.69 -40.56 -30.53
N ASN A 2 80.75 -39.34 -31.04
CA ASN A 2 79.63 -38.68 -31.74
C ASN A 2 79.24 -39.47 -33.01
N SER A 3 77.99 -39.93 -33.14
CA SER A 3 77.50 -40.76 -34.27
C SER A 3 77.86 -40.16 -35.63
N ARG A 4 77.85 -38.82 -35.73
CA ARG A 4 78.34 -38.08 -36.89
C ARG A 4 79.82 -38.34 -37.20
N ARG A 5 80.69 -38.28 -36.20
CA ARG A 5 82.14 -38.49 -36.40
C ARG A 5 82.42 -39.91 -36.90
N VAL A 6 81.68 -40.91 -36.39
CA VAL A 6 81.79 -42.30 -36.85
C VAL A 6 81.40 -42.41 -38.32
N LEU A 7 80.29 -41.79 -38.72
CA LEU A 7 79.79 -41.85 -40.09
C LEU A 7 80.69 -41.08 -41.07
N VAL A 8 81.25 -39.94 -40.68
CA VAL A 8 82.24 -39.19 -41.50
C VAL A 8 83.52 -40.01 -41.68
N ILE A 9 84.04 -40.61 -40.60
CA ILE A 9 85.24 -41.48 -40.67
C ILE A 9 84.96 -42.68 -41.59
N LEU A 10 83.78 -43.29 -41.50
CA LEU A 10 83.38 -44.40 -42.37
C LEU A 10 83.34 -44.01 -43.85
N VAL A 11 82.79 -42.84 -44.19
CA VAL A 11 82.74 -42.32 -45.56
C VAL A 11 84.15 -42.11 -46.11
N VAL A 12 85.05 -41.52 -45.31
CA VAL A 12 86.45 -41.32 -45.70
C VAL A 12 87.17 -42.65 -45.89
N LEU A 13 87.03 -43.59 -44.95
CA LEU A 13 87.65 -44.92 -45.02
C LEU A 13 87.17 -45.72 -46.24
N LEU A 14 85.87 -45.69 -46.53
CA LEU A 14 85.29 -46.33 -47.71
C LEU A 14 85.86 -45.72 -49.00
N ALA A 15 85.92 -44.38 -49.08
CA ALA A 15 86.49 -43.69 -50.25
C ALA A 15 87.96 -44.07 -50.49
N THR A 16 88.77 -44.10 -49.43
CA THR A 16 90.19 -44.47 -49.52
C THR A 16 90.40 -45.96 -49.79
N GLY A 17 89.52 -46.82 -49.27
CA GLY A 17 89.56 -48.27 -49.53
C GLY A 17 89.20 -48.61 -50.96
N ILE A 18 88.20 -47.90 -51.53
CA ILE A 18 87.84 -48.03 -52.95
C ILE A 18 89.00 -47.56 -53.83
N PHE A 19 89.66 -46.45 -53.49
CA PHE A 19 90.84 -45.98 -54.22
C PHE A 19 91.97 -47.03 -54.26
N ALA A 20 92.29 -47.64 -53.12
CA ALA A 20 93.31 -48.70 -53.08
C ALA A 20 92.90 -49.93 -53.92
N LEU A 21 91.61 -50.29 -53.92
CA LEU A 21 91.10 -51.38 -54.74
C LEU A 21 91.15 -51.04 -56.24
N ASP A 22 90.86 -49.79 -56.61
CA ASP A 22 90.87 -49.29 -57.98
C ASP A 22 92.26 -49.44 -58.62
N THR A 23 93.31 -49.02 -57.90
CA THR A 23 94.71 -49.13 -58.35
C THR A 23 95.21 -50.57 -58.59
N LEU A 24 94.48 -51.58 -58.10
CA LEU A 24 94.84 -53.00 -58.19
C LEU A 24 94.04 -53.75 -59.26
N LEU A 25 92.95 -53.18 -59.77
CA LEU A 25 92.04 -53.84 -60.70
C LEU A 25 92.40 -53.57 -62.18
N PRO A 26 92.06 -54.47 -63.12
CA PRO A 26 92.21 -54.23 -64.55
C PRO A 26 91.33 -53.05 -65.02
N VAL A 27 91.78 -52.37 -66.08
CA VAL A 27 91.16 -51.15 -66.66
C VAL A 27 89.69 -51.31 -67.09
N ASP A 28 89.21 -52.54 -67.25
CA ASP A 28 87.85 -52.85 -67.69
C ASP A 28 86.79 -52.87 -66.57
N VAL A 29 87.20 -52.71 -65.31
CA VAL A 29 86.27 -52.76 -64.16
C VAL A 29 85.74 -51.35 -63.85
N ALA A 30 84.42 -51.17 -63.89
CA ALA A 30 83.76 -49.87 -63.65
C ALA A 30 83.70 -49.49 -62.15
N THR A 31 84.86 -49.30 -61.53
CA THR A 31 85.07 -48.94 -60.12
C THR A 31 84.46 -47.61 -59.70
N GLY A 32 84.21 -46.70 -60.65
CA GLY A 32 83.43 -45.47 -60.45
C GLY A 32 82.05 -45.68 -59.81
N THR A 33 81.45 -46.85 -60.00
CA THR A 33 80.17 -47.24 -59.36
C THR A 33 80.28 -47.44 -57.85
N LEU A 34 81.46 -47.78 -57.32
CA LEU A 34 81.70 -47.93 -55.89
C LEU A 34 81.79 -46.58 -55.18
N TYR A 35 82.37 -45.56 -55.83
CA TYR A 35 82.40 -44.20 -55.31
C TYR A 35 81.01 -43.57 -55.17
N MET A 36 80.06 -43.99 -56.01
CA MET A 36 78.65 -43.60 -55.89
C MET A 36 78.03 -44.08 -54.58
N ALA A 37 78.36 -45.30 -54.15
CA ALA A 37 77.91 -45.82 -52.86
C ALA A 37 78.42 -44.97 -51.68
N VAL A 38 79.63 -44.40 -51.79
CA VAL A 38 80.19 -43.49 -50.77
C VAL A 38 79.36 -42.20 -50.66
N VAL A 39 79.01 -41.59 -51.79
CA VAL A 39 78.15 -40.38 -51.81
C VAL A 39 76.74 -40.68 -51.31
N LEU A 40 76.19 -41.86 -51.63
CA LEU A 40 74.89 -42.30 -51.10
C LEU A 40 74.93 -42.54 -49.59
N VAL A 41 76.01 -43.10 -49.05
CA VAL A 41 76.21 -43.24 -47.59
C VAL A 41 76.33 -41.85 -46.93
N ALA A 42 76.95 -40.88 -47.61
CA ALA A 42 77.04 -39.50 -47.14
C ALA A 42 75.67 -38.81 -47.02
N LEU A 43 74.62 -39.26 -47.71
CA LEU A 43 73.25 -38.75 -47.53
C LEU A 43 72.69 -38.99 -46.11
N LYS A 44 73.21 -39.99 -45.41
CA LYS A 44 72.86 -40.25 -44.01
C LYS A 44 73.53 -39.27 -43.05
N LEU A 45 74.45 -38.41 -43.51
CA LEU A 45 75.06 -37.37 -42.69
C LEU A 45 74.06 -36.21 -42.46
N PRO A 46 74.12 -35.58 -41.27
CA PRO A 46 73.13 -34.59 -40.88
C PRO A 46 73.30 -33.23 -41.58
N ARG A 47 74.47 -32.91 -42.15
CA ARG A 47 74.70 -31.63 -42.85
C ARG A 47 74.74 -31.83 -44.35
N ARG A 48 74.09 -30.93 -45.10
CA ARG A 48 74.20 -30.84 -46.57
C ARG A 48 75.64 -30.67 -47.05
N GLU A 49 76.47 -29.98 -46.26
CA GLU A 49 77.91 -29.80 -46.52
C GLU A 49 78.66 -31.13 -46.54
N ASP A 50 78.26 -32.10 -45.71
CA ASP A 50 78.94 -33.39 -45.60
C ASP A 50 78.77 -34.23 -46.89
N VAL A 51 77.65 -34.06 -47.62
CA VAL A 51 77.40 -34.71 -48.94
C VAL A 51 78.29 -34.12 -50.04
N VAL A 52 78.43 -32.78 -50.05
CA VAL A 52 79.30 -32.08 -51.01
C VAL A 52 80.76 -32.43 -50.77
N MET A 53 81.19 -32.46 -49.50
CA MET A 53 82.54 -32.85 -49.13
C MET A 53 82.86 -34.30 -49.52
N ALA A 54 81.90 -35.23 -49.38
CA ALA A 54 82.07 -36.61 -49.82
C ALA A 54 82.20 -36.70 -51.35
N ALA A 55 81.36 -36.00 -52.11
CA ALA A 55 81.43 -35.98 -53.57
C ALA A 55 82.75 -35.36 -54.08
N LEU A 56 83.22 -34.27 -53.47
CA LEU A 56 84.51 -33.66 -53.78
C LEU A 56 85.69 -34.58 -53.46
N LEU A 57 85.63 -35.29 -52.33
CA LEU A 57 86.64 -36.30 -51.96
C LEU A 57 86.70 -37.43 -52.99
N CYS A 58 85.55 -38.00 -53.38
CA CYS A 58 85.50 -39.05 -54.39
C CYS A 58 85.99 -38.55 -55.76
N ALA A 59 85.62 -37.34 -56.17
CA ALA A 59 86.09 -36.75 -57.41
C ALA A 59 87.62 -36.54 -57.40
N PHE A 60 88.18 -36.06 -56.29
CA PHE A 60 89.62 -35.93 -56.12
C PHE A 60 90.35 -37.26 -56.26
N LEU A 61 89.84 -38.31 -55.60
CA LEU A 61 90.44 -39.65 -55.65
C LEU A 61 90.40 -40.25 -57.07
N ILE A 62 89.32 -40.05 -57.83
CA ILE A 62 89.22 -40.51 -59.22
C ILE A 62 90.21 -39.78 -60.14
N VAL A 63 90.39 -38.47 -59.95
CA VAL A 63 91.39 -37.71 -60.72
C VAL A 63 92.80 -38.16 -60.36
N ALA A 64 93.07 -38.43 -59.07
CA ALA A 64 94.35 -38.95 -58.61
C ALA A 64 94.64 -40.34 -59.19
N ASP A 65 93.63 -41.20 -59.27
CA ASP A 65 93.76 -42.54 -59.85
C ASP A 65 94.04 -42.50 -61.36
N LEU A 66 93.31 -41.65 -62.10
CA LEU A 66 93.56 -41.42 -63.53
C LEU A 66 94.99 -40.92 -63.79
N PHE A 67 95.49 -40.00 -62.94
CA PHE A 67 96.84 -39.49 -63.04
C PHE A 67 97.89 -40.58 -62.75
N LEU A 68 97.68 -41.38 -61.71
CA LEU A 68 98.57 -42.47 -61.33
C LEU A 68 98.63 -43.56 -62.42
N SER A 69 97.48 -43.93 -62.97
CA SER A 69 97.34 -44.90 -64.07
C SER A 69 97.99 -44.43 -65.37
N PHE A 70 97.98 -43.12 -65.65
CA PHE A 70 98.67 -42.51 -66.79
C PHE A 70 100.20 -42.54 -66.64
N VAL A 71 100.72 -42.35 -65.42
CA VAL A 71 102.16 -42.36 -65.12
C VAL A 71 102.77 -43.77 -65.19
N ILE A 72 101.98 -44.80 -64.88
CA ILE A 72 102.45 -46.19 -64.74
C ILE A 72 102.30 -47.01 -66.05
N SER A 73 101.46 -46.57 -67.00
CA SER A 73 101.10 -47.37 -68.20
C SER A 73 102.14 -47.34 -69.34
N ASN A 74 102.34 -48.49 -70.01
CA ASN A 74 103.20 -48.67 -71.20
C ASN A 74 102.54 -48.15 -72.51
N PRO A 75 103.31 -47.73 -73.54
CA PRO A 75 102.77 -47.24 -74.81
C PRO A 75 102.08 -48.37 -75.58
N GLY A 76 100.74 -48.36 -75.61
CA GLY A 76 99.90 -49.39 -76.25
C GLY A 76 98.61 -49.74 -75.49
N SER A 77 98.38 -49.18 -74.30
CA SER A 77 97.13 -49.33 -73.54
C SER A 77 96.03 -48.38 -74.05
N ASP A 78 94.76 -48.81 -73.99
CA ASP A 78 93.56 -48.04 -74.40
C ASP A 78 93.29 -46.84 -73.48
N THR A 79 94.17 -45.84 -73.54
CA THR A 79 94.10 -44.57 -72.80
C THR A 79 92.78 -43.83 -73.01
N HIS A 80 92.14 -44.00 -74.17
CA HIS A 80 90.82 -43.47 -74.45
C HIS A 80 89.73 -44.07 -73.55
N GLN A 81 89.77 -45.38 -73.28
CA GLN A 81 88.76 -46.09 -72.48
C GLN A 81 88.86 -45.71 -71.00
N LEU A 82 90.09 -45.58 -70.48
CA LEU A 82 90.36 -45.11 -69.12
C LEU A 82 89.85 -43.67 -68.90
N ALA A 83 90.16 -42.76 -69.84
CA ALA A 83 89.70 -41.38 -69.77
C ALA A 83 88.16 -41.27 -69.85
N THR A 84 87.50 -42.07 -70.69
CA THR A 84 86.04 -42.10 -70.76
C THR A 84 85.39 -42.63 -69.48
N ASN A 85 85.97 -43.67 -68.86
CA ASN A 85 85.45 -44.24 -67.63
C ASN A 85 85.60 -43.28 -66.45
N SER A 86 86.75 -42.62 -66.30
CA SER A 86 86.95 -41.60 -65.26
C SER A 86 86.07 -40.36 -65.47
N LEU A 87 85.86 -39.93 -66.72
CA LEU A 87 84.93 -38.83 -67.03
C LEU A 87 83.48 -39.19 -66.69
N LEU A 88 83.05 -40.41 -67.00
CA LEU A 88 81.72 -40.92 -66.66
C LEU A 88 81.54 -41.05 -65.14
N ALA A 89 82.57 -41.49 -64.42
CA ALA A 89 82.58 -41.58 -62.96
C ALA A 89 82.49 -40.19 -62.29
N LEU A 90 83.25 -39.21 -62.79
CA LEU A 90 83.18 -37.82 -62.31
C LEU A 90 81.81 -37.19 -62.57
N LEU A 91 81.23 -37.43 -63.75
CA LEU A 91 79.89 -36.95 -64.09
C LEU A 91 78.81 -37.58 -63.20
N THR A 92 78.88 -38.90 -62.97
CA THR A 92 77.93 -39.60 -62.10
C THR A 92 78.01 -39.14 -60.65
N ILE A 93 79.21 -38.96 -60.10
CA ILE A 93 79.41 -38.43 -58.73
C ILE A 93 78.97 -36.98 -58.63
N GLY A 94 79.25 -36.16 -59.64
CA GLY A 94 78.77 -34.77 -59.70
C GLY A 94 77.24 -34.70 -59.68
N VAL A 95 76.57 -35.52 -60.49
CA VAL A 95 75.10 -35.59 -60.54
C VAL A 95 74.52 -36.08 -59.22
N VAL A 96 75.06 -37.16 -58.62
CA VAL A 96 74.54 -37.70 -57.35
C VAL A 96 74.87 -36.83 -56.16
N GLY A 97 76.02 -36.16 -56.15
CA GLY A 97 76.36 -35.14 -55.15
C GLY A 97 75.41 -33.95 -55.22
N ALA A 98 75.11 -33.44 -56.42
CA ALA A 98 74.19 -32.32 -56.62
C ALA A 98 72.74 -32.69 -56.25
N LEU A 99 72.25 -33.86 -56.70
CA LEU A 99 70.93 -34.38 -56.32
C LEU A 99 70.84 -34.62 -54.81
N GLY A 100 71.91 -35.16 -54.21
CA GLY A 100 72.02 -35.40 -52.78
C GLY A 100 71.97 -34.12 -51.94
N PHE A 101 72.70 -33.08 -52.38
CA PHE A 101 72.65 -31.76 -51.76
C PHE A 101 71.24 -31.16 -51.85
N HIS A 102 70.61 -31.20 -53.03
CA HIS A 102 69.28 -30.64 -53.23
C HIS A 102 68.22 -31.38 -52.40
N PHE A 103 68.30 -32.71 -52.33
CA PHE A 103 67.43 -33.52 -51.49
C PHE A 103 67.59 -33.17 -50.01
N LYS A 104 68.83 -33.00 -49.52
CA LYS A 104 69.10 -32.62 -48.13
C LYS A 104 68.64 -31.21 -47.81
N ASP A 105 68.77 -30.29 -48.76
CA ASP A 105 68.28 -28.91 -48.60
C ASP A 105 66.75 -28.87 -48.48
N LEU A 106 66.04 -29.62 -49.35
CA LEU A 106 64.59 -29.79 -49.27
C LEU A 106 64.15 -30.44 -47.95
N GLU A 107 64.89 -31.42 -47.45
CA GLU A 107 64.60 -32.07 -46.17
C GLU A 107 64.72 -31.08 -45.00
N VAL A 108 65.78 -30.25 -44.98
CA VAL A 108 65.95 -29.21 -43.95
C VAL A 108 64.87 -28.13 -44.04
N GLN A 109 64.52 -27.69 -45.25
CA GLN A 109 63.44 -26.72 -45.46
C GLN A 109 62.09 -27.28 -45.01
N ARG A 110 61.79 -28.56 -45.32
CA ARG A 110 60.56 -29.23 -44.91
C ARG A 110 60.44 -29.32 -43.39
N VAL A 111 61.49 -29.75 -42.70
CA VAL A 111 61.48 -29.86 -41.23
C VAL A 111 61.29 -28.49 -40.59
N ARG A 112 62.01 -27.45 -41.05
CA ARG A 112 61.82 -26.09 -40.55
C ARG A 112 60.40 -25.55 -40.79
N GLY A 113 59.85 -25.80 -41.97
CA GLY A 113 58.49 -25.39 -42.32
C GLY A 113 57.44 -26.11 -41.46
N GLN A 114 57.64 -27.40 -41.14
CA GLN A 114 56.76 -28.14 -40.23
C GLN A 114 56.85 -27.59 -38.80
N ASP A 115 58.05 -27.37 -38.27
CA ASP A 115 58.24 -26.81 -36.91
C ASP A 115 57.60 -25.42 -36.79
N GLU A 116 57.76 -24.57 -37.81
CA GLU A 116 57.17 -23.23 -37.82
C GLU A 116 55.65 -23.28 -37.95
N LEU A 117 55.11 -24.17 -38.79
CA LEU A 117 53.68 -24.38 -38.92
C LEU A 117 53.07 -24.92 -37.62
N GLU A 118 53.70 -25.91 -36.98
CA GLU A 118 53.25 -26.45 -35.69
C GLU A 118 53.22 -25.37 -34.62
N ARG A 119 54.25 -24.53 -34.53
CA ARG A 119 54.25 -23.39 -33.61
C ARG A 119 53.12 -22.41 -33.89
N ARG A 120 52.90 -22.03 -35.16
CA ARG A 120 51.79 -21.13 -35.52
C ARG A 120 50.43 -21.75 -35.21
N VAL A 121 50.24 -23.05 -35.45
CA VAL A 121 49.01 -23.78 -35.15
C VAL A 121 48.80 -23.84 -33.65
N GLN A 122 49.82 -24.19 -32.86
CA GLN A 122 49.72 -24.19 -31.39
C GLN A 122 49.37 -22.81 -30.85
N GLN A 123 50.05 -21.77 -31.34
CA GLN A 123 49.81 -20.41 -30.89
C GLN A 123 48.39 -19.93 -31.25
N ARG A 124 47.96 -20.11 -32.51
CA ARG A 124 46.58 -19.78 -32.91
C ARG A 124 45.55 -20.58 -32.14
N THR A 125 45.83 -21.85 -31.85
CA THR A 125 44.90 -22.69 -31.07
C THR A 125 44.77 -22.17 -29.64
N ALA A 126 45.87 -21.78 -29.01
CA ALA A 126 45.86 -21.16 -27.69
C ALA A 126 45.10 -19.82 -27.69
N ASP A 127 45.37 -18.94 -28.66
CA ASP A 127 44.68 -17.65 -28.80
C ASP A 127 43.17 -17.84 -29.02
N LEU A 128 42.78 -18.81 -29.88
CA LEU A 128 41.37 -19.11 -30.14
C LEU A 128 40.67 -19.69 -28.91
N THR A 129 41.37 -20.51 -28.13
CA THR A 129 40.83 -21.10 -26.90
C THR A 129 40.60 -20.02 -25.86
N ALA A 130 41.58 -19.13 -25.65
CA ALA A 130 41.44 -18.00 -24.74
C ALA A 130 40.31 -17.03 -25.18
N ALA A 131 40.20 -16.73 -26.48
CA ALA A 131 39.12 -15.90 -27.00
C ALA A 131 37.74 -16.55 -26.83
N ASN A 132 37.62 -17.86 -27.07
CA ASN A 132 36.38 -18.61 -26.85
C ASN A 132 35.97 -18.62 -25.38
N GLU A 133 36.92 -18.82 -24.45
CA GLU A 133 36.64 -18.78 -23.01
C GLU A 133 36.16 -17.38 -22.57
N ALA A 134 36.78 -16.31 -23.09
CA ALA A 134 36.36 -14.94 -22.82
C ALA A 134 34.94 -14.66 -23.34
N LEU A 135 34.65 -15.05 -24.59
CA LEU A 135 33.32 -14.93 -25.21
C LEU A 135 32.25 -15.70 -24.44
N GLN A 136 32.54 -16.93 -24.01
CA GLN A 136 31.60 -17.71 -23.21
C GLN A 136 31.29 -17.05 -21.86
N THR A 137 32.29 -16.42 -21.25
CA THR A 137 32.11 -15.67 -20.00
C THR A 137 31.22 -14.45 -20.21
N GLU A 138 31.47 -13.66 -21.25
CA GLU A 138 30.66 -12.48 -21.57
C GLU A 138 29.20 -12.84 -21.91
N ILE A 139 29.00 -13.92 -22.69
CA ILE A 139 27.67 -14.44 -23.00
C ILE A 139 26.95 -14.88 -21.71
N ALA A 140 27.65 -15.57 -20.81
CA ALA A 140 27.06 -16.00 -19.54
C ALA A 140 26.69 -14.82 -18.63
N GLU A 141 27.52 -13.77 -18.59
CA GLU A 141 27.23 -12.54 -17.85
C GLU A 141 26.03 -11.79 -18.41
N ARG A 142 25.99 -11.60 -19.73
CA ARG A 142 24.86 -10.95 -20.41
C ARG A 142 23.57 -11.72 -20.19
N HIS A 143 23.60 -13.05 -20.33
CA HIS A 143 22.41 -13.88 -20.11
C HIS A 143 21.91 -13.80 -18.67
N ARG A 144 22.81 -13.81 -17.67
CA ARG A 144 22.42 -13.60 -16.26
C ARG A 144 21.80 -12.21 -16.03
N ALA A 145 22.31 -11.18 -16.69
CA ALA A 145 21.73 -9.84 -16.60
C ALA A 145 20.33 -9.78 -17.24
N GLU A 146 20.15 -10.38 -18.41
CA GLU A 146 18.85 -10.47 -19.11
C GLU A 146 17.82 -11.25 -18.29
N VAL A 147 18.20 -12.39 -17.70
CA VAL A 147 17.33 -13.17 -16.81
C VAL A 147 16.94 -12.37 -15.57
N LYS A 148 17.88 -11.71 -14.90
CA LYS A 148 17.58 -10.86 -13.73
C LYS A 148 16.66 -9.70 -14.08
N LEU A 149 16.84 -9.08 -15.24
CA LEU A 149 15.98 -8.00 -15.71
C LEU A 149 14.55 -8.52 -15.94
N THR A 150 14.43 -9.64 -16.66
CA THR A 150 13.13 -10.28 -16.96
C THR A 150 12.41 -10.71 -15.67
N GLU A 151 13.15 -11.27 -14.71
CA GLU A 151 12.61 -11.66 -13.40
C GLU A 151 12.14 -10.43 -12.60
N SER A 152 12.95 -9.36 -12.59
CA SER A 152 12.58 -8.09 -11.94
C SER A 152 11.35 -7.44 -12.58
N GLU A 153 11.25 -7.44 -13.91
CA GLU A 153 10.09 -6.92 -14.65
C GLU A 153 8.83 -7.73 -14.33
N SER A 154 8.94 -9.06 -14.33
CA SER A 154 7.83 -9.95 -13.98
C SER A 154 7.36 -9.76 -12.53
N GLN A 155 8.29 -9.60 -11.59
CA GLN A 155 7.96 -9.28 -10.19
C GLN A 155 7.24 -7.93 -10.07
N TYR A 156 7.71 -6.90 -10.79
CA TYR A 156 7.06 -5.59 -10.80
C TYR A 156 5.64 -5.66 -11.38
N HIS A 157 5.46 -6.32 -12.52
CA HIS A 157 4.13 -6.51 -13.13
C HIS A 157 3.18 -7.26 -12.20
N SER A 158 3.64 -8.36 -11.59
CA SER A 158 2.84 -9.15 -10.65
C SER A 158 2.44 -8.34 -9.41
N LEU A 159 3.34 -7.53 -8.86
CA LEU A 159 3.01 -6.67 -7.72
C LEU A 159 1.95 -5.65 -8.09
N VAL A 160 2.10 -4.96 -9.22
CA VAL A 160 1.14 -3.94 -9.67
C VAL A 160 -0.23 -4.56 -9.95
N ASP A 161 -0.27 -5.73 -10.60
CA ASP A 161 -1.53 -6.38 -11.00
C ASP A 161 -2.27 -7.05 -9.81
N ASN A 162 -1.58 -7.37 -8.71
CA ASN A 162 -2.19 -7.90 -7.48
C ASN A 162 -2.67 -6.82 -6.50
N LEU A 163 -2.31 -5.55 -6.71
CA LEU A 163 -2.81 -4.46 -5.88
C LEU A 163 -4.22 -4.07 -6.33
N SER A 164 -5.11 -3.80 -5.37
CA SER A 164 -6.46 -3.26 -5.64
C SER A 164 -6.43 -1.76 -5.95
N VAL A 165 -5.46 -1.33 -6.78
CA VAL A 165 -5.30 0.06 -7.23
C VAL A 165 -5.08 0.06 -8.73
N HIS A 166 -5.51 1.13 -9.39
CA HIS A 166 -5.25 1.35 -10.80
C HIS A 166 -3.94 2.13 -10.94
N VAL A 167 -3.00 1.58 -11.70
CA VAL A 167 -1.69 2.20 -11.95
C VAL A 167 -1.57 2.52 -13.43
N LEU A 168 -1.16 3.73 -13.74
CA LEU A 168 -0.89 4.17 -15.11
C LEU A 168 0.35 5.05 -15.17
N ARG A 169 0.98 5.07 -16.33
CA ARG A 169 2.06 5.99 -16.66
C ARG A 169 1.77 6.63 -18.01
N LYS A 170 2.04 7.92 -18.11
CA LYS A 170 1.93 8.67 -19.36
C LYS A 170 3.24 9.36 -19.70
N ASP A 171 3.51 9.54 -20.98
CA ASP A 171 4.58 10.42 -21.46
C ASP A 171 4.20 11.91 -21.35
N ARG A 172 5.11 12.80 -21.77
CA ARG A 172 4.89 14.25 -21.76
C ARG A 172 3.71 14.71 -22.61
N ASP A 173 3.38 13.96 -23.66
CA ASP A 173 2.26 14.23 -24.57
C ASP A 173 0.94 13.65 -24.03
N GLY A 174 0.98 12.96 -22.89
CA GLY A 174 -0.19 12.41 -22.21
C GLY A 174 -0.60 11.04 -22.74
N ARG A 175 0.29 10.37 -23.48
CA ARG A 175 0.02 9.04 -24.02
C ARG A 175 0.34 7.99 -22.98
N PHE A 176 -0.53 7.00 -22.79
CA PHE A 176 -0.29 5.90 -21.88
C PHE A 176 0.92 5.07 -22.34
N THR A 177 1.95 5.00 -21.50
CA THR A 177 3.16 4.18 -21.71
C THR A 177 3.16 2.92 -20.86
N PHE A 178 2.34 2.88 -19.80
CA PHE A 178 2.12 1.72 -18.95
C PHE A 178 0.72 1.80 -18.34
N VAL A 179 0.05 0.65 -18.21
CA VAL A 179 -1.23 0.51 -17.51
C VAL A 179 -1.28 -0.85 -16.79
N SER A 180 -1.77 -0.85 -15.56
CA SER A 180 -2.05 -2.07 -14.80
C SER A 180 -3.24 -2.84 -15.40
N GLN A 181 -3.31 -4.13 -15.13
CA GLN A 181 -4.46 -4.95 -15.54
C GLN A 181 -5.78 -4.42 -14.95
N SER A 182 -5.76 -3.98 -13.69
CA SER A 182 -6.93 -3.38 -13.04
C SER A 182 -7.44 -2.13 -13.76
N PHE A 183 -6.58 -1.31 -14.34
CA PHE A 183 -6.99 -0.12 -15.11
C PHE A 183 -7.61 -0.50 -16.45
N CYS A 184 -7.08 -1.53 -17.12
CA CYS A 184 -7.67 -2.09 -18.34
C CYS A 184 -9.07 -2.62 -18.08
N GLU A 185 -9.27 -3.34 -16.97
CA GLU A 185 -10.58 -3.84 -16.53
C GLU A 185 -11.58 -2.71 -16.27
N LEU A 186 -11.14 -1.63 -15.61
CA LEU A 186 -11.95 -0.43 -15.40
C LEU A 186 -12.42 0.20 -16.72
N LEU A 187 -11.56 0.25 -17.73
CA LEU A 187 -11.90 0.77 -19.06
C LEU A 187 -12.69 -0.22 -19.91
N GLY A 188 -12.70 -1.51 -19.56
CA GLY A 188 -13.25 -2.58 -20.39
C GLY A 188 -12.51 -2.73 -21.74
N ARG A 189 -11.19 -2.52 -21.74
CA ARG A 189 -10.33 -2.52 -22.94
C ARG A 189 -9.09 -3.37 -22.72
N ASP A 190 -8.56 -3.94 -23.79
CA ASP A 190 -7.27 -4.64 -23.72
C ASP A 190 -6.11 -3.65 -23.63
N ARG A 191 -5.00 -4.09 -23.00
CA ARG A 191 -3.80 -3.27 -22.78
C ARG A 191 -3.29 -2.62 -24.07
N ASP A 192 -3.24 -3.38 -25.17
CA ASP A 192 -2.73 -2.91 -26.46
C ASP A 192 -3.62 -1.84 -27.10
N GLU A 193 -4.90 -1.77 -26.75
CA GLU A 193 -5.81 -0.73 -27.21
C GLU A 193 -5.62 0.59 -26.44
N VAL A 194 -5.12 0.49 -25.20
CA VAL A 194 -4.93 1.62 -24.29
C VAL A 194 -3.56 2.28 -24.49
N LEU A 195 -2.51 1.49 -24.72
CA LEU A 195 -1.16 2.01 -24.90
C LEU A 195 -1.05 2.95 -26.11
N GLY A 196 -0.36 4.07 -25.93
CA GLY A 196 -0.17 5.13 -26.94
C GLY A 196 -1.36 6.08 -27.14
N ARG A 197 -2.52 5.78 -26.55
CA ARG A 197 -3.72 6.64 -26.49
C ARG A 197 -3.65 7.62 -25.33
N THR A 198 -4.57 8.57 -25.30
CA THR A 198 -4.65 9.64 -24.29
C THR A 198 -5.96 9.54 -23.51
N ASP A 199 -6.12 10.29 -22.42
CA ASP A 199 -7.40 10.31 -21.67
C ASP A 199 -8.59 10.72 -22.54
N PHE A 200 -8.36 11.54 -23.58
CA PHE A 200 -9.40 12.01 -24.51
C PHE A 200 -10.01 10.87 -25.34
N ASP A 201 -9.32 9.74 -25.48
CA ASP A 201 -9.81 8.57 -26.20
C ASP A 201 -10.81 7.74 -25.35
N PHE A 202 -10.78 7.88 -24.03
CA PHE A 202 -11.54 7.02 -23.10
C PHE A 202 -12.52 7.74 -22.20
N PHE A 203 -12.27 9.02 -21.88
CA PHE A 203 -13.06 9.80 -20.93
C PHE A 203 -13.76 10.98 -21.61
N PRO A 204 -14.89 11.46 -21.05
CA PRO A 204 -15.52 12.69 -21.51
C PRO A 204 -14.53 13.86 -21.54
N HIS A 205 -14.68 14.74 -22.54
CA HIS A 205 -13.72 15.81 -22.81
C HIS A 205 -13.39 16.68 -21.59
N HIS A 206 -14.37 16.97 -20.74
CA HIS A 206 -14.17 17.78 -19.53
C HIS A 206 -13.31 17.07 -18.47
N LEU A 207 -13.50 15.75 -18.29
CA LEU A 207 -12.69 14.90 -17.41
C LEU A 207 -11.27 14.74 -17.95
N ALA A 208 -11.13 14.39 -19.24
CA ALA A 208 -9.83 14.25 -19.89
C ALA A 208 -9.01 15.54 -19.83
N SER A 209 -9.66 16.70 -20.03
CA SER A 209 -9.02 18.01 -19.90
C SER A 209 -8.56 18.29 -18.47
N LYS A 210 -9.35 17.89 -17.46
CA LYS A 210 -8.94 17.99 -16.05
C LYS A 210 -7.69 17.13 -15.81
N TYR A 211 -7.72 15.85 -16.17
CA TYR A 211 -6.60 14.94 -15.98
C TYR A 211 -5.33 15.45 -16.63
N ARG A 212 -5.43 16.00 -17.84
CA ARG A 212 -4.30 16.60 -18.54
C ARG A 212 -3.70 17.80 -17.79
N ARG A 213 -4.53 18.69 -17.25
CA ARG A 213 -4.04 19.83 -16.45
C ARG A 213 -3.34 19.36 -15.18
N ASP A 214 -3.90 18.38 -14.50
CA ASP A 214 -3.31 17.81 -13.27
C ASP A 214 -1.96 17.15 -13.58
N ASP A 215 -1.86 16.43 -14.70
CA ASP A 215 -0.62 15.81 -15.19
C ASP A 215 0.44 16.88 -15.50
N GLU A 216 0.06 17.95 -16.21
CA GLU A 216 0.95 19.08 -16.52
C GLU A 216 1.41 19.83 -15.27
N TYR A 217 0.52 20.02 -14.28
CA TYR A 217 0.86 20.63 -13.00
C TYR A 217 1.91 19.82 -12.25
N VAL A 218 1.72 18.51 -12.12
CA VAL A 218 2.68 17.60 -11.46
C VAL A 218 4.02 17.58 -12.19
N MET A 219 4.01 17.51 -13.52
CA MET A 219 5.24 17.54 -14.31
C MET A 219 6.00 18.87 -14.19
N HIS A 220 5.30 20.00 -14.14
CA HIS A 220 5.92 21.34 -14.04
C HIS A 220 6.45 21.63 -12.64
N THR A 221 5.66 21.33 -11.61
CA THR A 221 6.01 21.62 -10.21
C THR A 221 6.96 20.58 -9.60
N ARG A 222 7.04 19.39 -10.20
CA ARG A 222 7.67 18.18 -9.64
C ARG A 222 7.12 17.79 -8.25
N ALA A 223 5.93 18.28 -7.88
CA ALA A 223 5.29 17.98 -6.62
C ALA A 223 4.41 16.73 -6.73
N VAL A 224 4.29 15.99 -5.63
CA VAL A 224 3.31 14.90 -5.52
C VAL A 224 1.93 15.52 -5.33
N MET A 225 0.98 15.11 -6.16
CA MET A 225 -0.44 15.39 -5.96
C MET A 225 -1.07 14.18 -5.27
N ASP A 226 -1.85 14.41 -4.21
CA ASP A 226 -2.53 13.36 -3.44
C ASP A 226 -3.87 13.92 -2.93
N GLU A 227 -4.95 13.60 -3.63
CA GLU A 227 -6.26 14.19 -3.40
C GLU A 227 -7.39 13.16 -3.48
N VAL A 228 -8.45 13.36 -2.70
CA VAL A 228 -9.71 12.62 -2.82
C VAL A 228 -10.63 13.41 -3.73
N GLU A 229 -11.04 12.81 -4.84
CA GLU A 229 -11.93 13.40 -5.82
C GLU A 229 -13.29 12.72 -5.79
N MET A 230 -14.36 13.50 -5.95
CA MET A 230 -15.70 12.96 -6.14
C MET A 230 -16.00 12.90 -7.63
N ASN A 231 -16.16 11.69 -8.15
CA ASN A 231 -16.52 11.43 -9.53
C ASN A 231 -18.01 11.07 -9.64
N GLU A 232 -18.61 11.46 -10.75
CA GLU A 232 -19.95 10.99 -11.12
C GLU A 232 -19.82 9.64 -11.80
N SER A 233 -20.48 8.62 -11.23
CA SER A 233 -20.64 7.33 -11.85
C SER A 233 -21.50 7.45 -13.11
N PRO A 234 -21.22 6.68 -14.18
CA PRO A 234 -22.08 6.57 -15.35
C PRO A 234 -23.55 6.24 -15.03
N GLU A 235 -23.81 5.60 -13.89
CA GLU A 235 -25.15 5.19 -13.43
C GLU A 235 -25.86 6.26 -12.56
N GLY A 236 -25.27 7.46 -12.39
CA GLY A 236 -25.90 8.58 -11.68
C GLY A 236 -25.67 8.63 -10.16
N GLY A 237 -24.63 7.94 -9.67
CA GLY A 237 -24.18 8.02 -8.27
C GLY A 237 -22.86 8.77 -8.10
N HIS A 238 -22.46 9.08 -6.87
CA HIS A 238 -21.13 9.63 -6.57
C HIS A 238 -20.19 8.54 -6.04
N THR A 239 -19.00 8.46 -6.63
CA THR A 239 -17.88 7.66 -6.15
C THR A 239 -16.75 8.57 -5.68
N PHE A 240 -16.11 8.22 -4.57
CA PHE A 240 -14.92 8.91 -4.09
C PHE A 240 -13.70 8.12 -4.52
N VAL A 241 -12.76 8.78 -5.19
CA VAL A 241 -11.54 8.18 -5.71
C VAL A 241 -10.35 8.92 -5.12
N GLN A 242 -9.45 8.20 -4.45
CA GLN A 242 -8.16 8.76 -4.09
C GLN A 242 -7.27 8.73 -5.34
N VAL A 243 -6.67 9.87 -5.69
CA VAL A 243 -5.77 10.02 -6.83
C VAL A 243 -4.43 10.52 -6.33
N MET A 244 -3.38 9.74 -6.59
CA MET A 244 -1.99 10.13 -6.38
C MET A 244 -1.26 10.23 -7.72
N LYS A 245 -0.61 11.36 -7.97
CA LYS A 245 0.21 11.58 -9.18
C LYS A 245 1.61 12.03 -8.82
N THR A 246 2.60 11.42 -9.47
CA THR A 246 4.02 11.71 -9.27
C THR A 246 4.72 11.95 -10.61
N PRO A 247 5.67 12.90 -10.70
CA PRO A 247 6.46 13.09 -11.90
C PRO A 247 7.36 11.87 -12.10
N VAL A 248 7.52 11.47 -13.36
CA VAL A 248 8.45 10.43 -13.75
C VAL A 248 9.70 11.07 -14.31
N CYS A 249 10.84 10.81 -13.69
CA CYS A 249 12.14 11.26 -14.19
C CYS A 249 12.92 10.11 -14.86
N ASP A 250 13.74 10.45 -15.85
CA ASP A 250 14.73 9.53 -16.42
C ASP A 250 16.02 9.46 -15.58
N ALA A 251 17.03 8.72 -16.05
CA ALA A 251 18.32 8.59 -15.38
C ALA A 251 19.12 9.89 -15.26
N ARG A 252 18.71 10.96 -15.95
CA ARG A 252 19.32 12.30 -15.91
C ARG A 252 18.52 13.29 -15.06
N ASP A 253 17.51 12.80 -14.33
CA ASP A 253 16.56 13.61 -13.54
C ASP A 253 15.69 14.56 -14.38
N GLU A 254 15.47 14.24 -15.66
CA GLU A 254 14.56 14.98 -16.53
C GLU A 254 13.17 14.38 -16.50
N VAL A 255 12.14 15.22 -16.36
CA VAL A 255 10.74 14.77 -16.29
C VAL A 255 10.30 14.28 -17.68
N VAL A 256 10.09 12.97 -17.80
CA VAL A 256 9.65 12.30 -19.04
C VAL A 256 8.15 11.97 -19.05
N GLY A 257 7.44 12.22 -17.95
CA GLY A 257 6.01 11.95 -17.88
C GLY A 257 5.45 12.01 -16.46
N VAL A 258 4.32 11.34 -16.27
CA VAL A 258 3.61 11.25 -14.98
C VAL A 258 3.22 9.81 -14.69
N GLN A 259 3.25 9.43 -13.42
CA GLN A 259 2.68 8.18 -12.92
C GLN A 259 1.46 8.52 -12.07
N GLY A 260 0.33 7.89 -12.40
CA GLY A 260 -0.92 8.01 -11.66
C GLY A 260 -1.24 6.69 -10.95
N ILE A 261 -1.66 6.78 -9.70
CA ILE A 261 -2.24 5.68 -8.95
C ILE A 261 -3.57 6.16 -8.41
N PHE A 262 -4.64 5.38 -8.58
CA PHE A 262 -5.93 5.73 -8.01
C PHE A 262 -6.75 4.51 -7.62
N TRP A 263 -7.62 4.67 -6.62
CA TRP A 263 -8.49 3.61 -6.13
C TRP A 263 -9.75 4.17 -5.49
N ASP A 264 -10.78 3.35 -5.42
CA ASP A 264 -12.06 3.72 -4.83
C ASP A 264 -11.95 3.78 -3.29
N VAL A 265 -12.36 4.90 -2.71
CA VAL A 265 -12.45 5.16 -1.26
C VAL A 265 -13.87 5.48 -0.81
N THR A 266 -14.87 5.20 -1.64
CA THR A 266 -16.29 5.52 -1.44
C THR A 266 -16.82 4.98 -0.12
N ASP A 267 -16.57 3.70 0.19
CA ASP A 267 -17.07 3.09 1.43
C ASP A 267 -16.47 3.77 2.67
N ARG A 268 -15.17 4.11 2.61
CA ARG A 268 -14.48 4.82 3.69
C ARG A 268 -15.04 6.23 3.87
N GLU A 269 -15.20 6.99 2.78
CA GLU A 269 -15.70 8.37 2.85
C GLU A 269 -17.17 8.41 3.27
N ARG A 270 -18.02 7.48 2.80
CA ARG A 270 -19.40 7.35 3.27
C ARG A 270 -19.45 7.02 4.77
N ALA A 271 -18.65 6.08 5.25
CA ALA A 271 -18.58 5.77 6.67
C ALA A 271 -18.13 6.97 7.52
N LEU A 272 -17.18 7.76 7.02
CA LEU A 272 -16.73 8.99 7.68
C LEU A 272 -17.83 10.07 7.70
N LEU A 273 -18.55 10.25 6.59
CA LEU A 273 -19.67 11.17 6.50
C LEU A 273 -20.80 10.75 7.43
N ASP A 274 -21.20 9.49 7.42
CA ASP A 274 -22.24 8.93 8.29
C ASP A 274 -21.87 9.06 9.77
N LEU A 275 -20.59 8.82 10.11
CA LEU A 275 -20.09 9.03 11.47
C LEU A 275 -20.21 10.50 11.88
N ARG A 276 -19.73 11.43 11.04
CA ARG A 276 -19.83 12.87 11.29
C ARG A 276 -21.28 13.33 11.42
N GLU A 277 -22.16 12.85 10.56
CA GLU A 277 -23.58 13.19 10.62
C GLU A 277 -24.22 12.62 11.89
N SER A 278 -23.90 11.38 12.25
CA SER A 278 -24.36 10.74 13.48
C SER A 278 -23.89 11.49 14.73
N GLU A 279 -22.61 11.90 14.78
CA GLU A 279 -22.06 12.70 15.87
C GLU A 279 -22.70 14.09 15.95
N ALA A 280 -22.82 14.79 14.82
CA ALA A 280 -23.48 16.09 14.76
C ALA A 280 -24.94 16.00 15.21
N ARG A 281 -25.66 14.97 14.76
CA ARG A 281 -27.05 14.69 15.14
C ARG A 281 -27.18 14.40 16.64
N LYS A 282 -26.33 13.53 17.20
CA LYS A 282 -26.30 13.24 18.65
C LYS A 282 -26.02 14.50 19.46
N ARG A 283 -25.03 15.30 19.04
CA ARG A 283 -24.69 16.57 19.69
C ARG A 283 -25.84 17.57 19.61
N ALA A 284 -26.50 17.70 18.46
CA ALA A 284 -27.66 18.56 18.31
C ALA A 284 -28.82 18.16 19.24
N ILE A 285 -29.12 16.86 19.37
CA ILE A 285 -30.14 16.36 20.29
C ILE A 285 -29.76 16.66 21.75
N PHE A 286 -28.50 16.42 22.12
CA PHE A 286 -28.00 16.70 23.46
C PHE A 286 -28.13 18.19 23.83
N GLU A 287 -27.75 19.09 22.91
CA GLU A 287 -27.79 20.55 23.12
C GLU A 287 -29.21 21.13 23.07
N ALA A 288 -30.10 20.56 22.27
CA ALA A 288 -31.48 21.01 22.10
C ALA A 288 -32.43 20.50 23.20
N ALA A 289 -32.00 19.54 24.02
CA ALA A 289 -32.80 19.03 25.12
C ALA A 289 -33.15 20.16 26.12
N MET A 290 -34.43 20.25 26.48
CA MET A 290 -34.94 21.27 27.42
C MET A 290 -34.55 21.00 28.86
N ASP A 291 -34.38 19.72 29.21
CA ASP A 291 -33.88 19.32 30.52
C ASP A 291 -32.35 19.43 30.55
N GLY A 292 -31.81 19.79 31.70
CA GLY A 292 -30.38 19.80 31.93
C GLY A 292 -29.85 18.38 31.91
N ILE A 293 -28.96 18.06 30.97
CA ILE A 293 -28.27 16.77 30.89
C ILE A 293 -26.83 16.97 31.31
N ILE A 294 -26.38 16.19 32.28
CA ILE A 294 -25.03 16.23 32.84
C ILE A 294 -24.48 14.82 32.87
N PHE A 295 -23.30 14.61 32.30
CA PHE A 295 -22.54 13.37 32.38
C PHE A 295 -21.45 13.49 33.43
N THR A 296 -21.32 12.48 34.29
CA THR A 296 -20.24 12.40 35.30
C THR A 296 -19.48 11.08 35.19
N CYS A 297 -18.21 11.08 35.62
CA CYS A 297 -17.48 9.83 35.85
C CYS A 297 -18.03 9.09 37.09
N GLY A 298 -17.56 7.86 37.34
CA GLY A 298 -17.93 7.08 38.52
C GLY A 298 -17.62 7.76 39.87
N ALA A 299 -16.65 8.69 39.90
CA ALA A 299 -16.36 9.50 41.08
C ALA A 299 -17.29 10.72 41.26
N GLY A 300 -18.25 10.93 40.35
CA GLY A 300 -19.20 12.05 40.39
C GLY A 300 -18.65 13.38 39.88
N LEU A 301 -17.50 13.38 39.20
CA LEU A 301 -16.93 14.56 38.55
C LEU A 301 -17.61 14.78 37.19
N VAL A 302 -18.00 16.02 36.89
CA VAL A 302 -18.66 16.36 35.62
C VAL A 302 -17.67 16.22 34.45
N ILE A 303 -18.07 15.44 33.45
CA ILE A 303 -17.33 15.27 32.20
C ILE A 303 -17.87 16.24 31.15
N GLU A 304 -19.20 16.31 31.04
CA GLU A 304 -19.88 17.11 30.02
C GLU A 304 -21.30 17.50 30.45
N CYS A 305 -21.81 18.61 29.93
CA CYS A 305 -23.18 19.05 30.16
C CYS A 305 -23.74 19.81 28.95
N ASN A 306 -25.06 19.75 28.76
CA ASN A 306 -25.72 20.47 27.67
C ASN A 306 -26.01 21.94 28.03
N ARG A 307 -26.42 22.73 27.03
CA ARG A 307 -26.83 24.14 27.21
C ARG A 307 -27.95 24.36 28.23
N ALA A 308 -28.92 23.44 28.33
CA ALA A 308 -30.00 23.56 29.29
C ALA A 308 -29.49 23.44 30.75
N ALA A 309 -28.49 22.59 31.00
CA ALA A 309 -27.84 22.49 32.31
C ALA A 309 -27.12 23.81 32.67
N GLU A 310 -26.41 24.41 31.72
CA GLU A 310 -25.76 25.72 31.94
C GLU A 310 -26.78 26.80 32.31
N THR A 311 -27.88 26.85 31.56
CA THR A 311 -28.97 27.83 31.78
C THR A 311 -29.66 27.59 33.12
N THR A 312 -29.90 26.32 33.48
CA THR A 312 -30.55 25.95 34.73
C THR A 312 -29.66 26.27 35.93
N PHE A 313 -28.40 25.87 35.95
CA PHE A 313 -27.56 26.06 37.13
C PHE A 313 -26.80 27.39 37.16
N GLY A 314 -26.72 28.11 36.03
CA GLY A 314 -26.01 29.38 35.90
C GLY A 314 -24.48 29.22 35.85
N TYR A 315 -23.98 28.01 35.62
CA TYR A 315 -22.56 27.73 35.40
C TYR A 315 -22.31 27.51 33.92
N THR A 316 -21.13 27.92 33.44
CA THR A 316 -20.68 27.51 32.10
C THR A 316 -20.14 26.07 32.12
N ARG A 317 -20.14 25.40 30.98
CA ARG A 317 -19.61 24.03 30.81
C ARG A 317 -18.18 23.93 31.32
N ARG A 318 -17.35 24.92 31.01
CA ARG A 318 -15.94 24.96 31.46
C ARG A 318 -15.81 25.08 32.97
N GLU A 319 -16.74 25.76 33.63
CA GLU A 319 -16.73 25.88 35.10
C GLU A 319 -17.22 24.60 35.79
N LEU A 320 -18.18 23.88 35.18
CA LEU A 320 -18.67 22.61 35.71
C LEU A 320 -17.69 21.46 35.46
N GLN A 321 -17.00 21.45 34.32
CA GLN A 321 -16.13 20.34 33.93
C GLN A 321 -15.04 20.08 34.98
N GLY A 322 -14.92 18.83 35.41
CA GLY A 322 -13.99 18.39 36.45
C GLY A 322 -14.45 18.67 37.89
N GLN A 323 -15.52 19.44 38.11
CA GLN A 323 -16.07 19.67 39.45
C GLN A 323 -16.89 18.47 39.93
N ALA A 324 -16.89 18.22 41.23
CA ALA A 324 -17.81 17.27 41.84
C ALA A 324 -19.23 17.83 41.80
N LEU A 325 -20.14 17.18 41.05
CA LEU A 325 -21.48 17.70 40.80
C LEU A 325 -22.22 18.04 42.10
N SER A 326 -22.16 17.14 43.09
CA SER A 326 -22.82 17.29 44.39
C SER A 326 -22.34 18.51 45.20
N GLU A 327 -21.10 18.96 45.04
CA GLU A 327 -20.59 20.15 45.74
C GLU A 327 -21.12 21.45 45.15
N VAL A 328 -21.51 21.42 43.87
CA VAL A 328 -21.85 22.63 43.10
C VAL A 328 -23.36 22.85 43.04
N VAL A 329 -24.15 21.78 42.89
CA VAL A 329 -25.60 21.89 42.62
C VAL A 329 -26.50 21.46 43.78
N ILE A 330 -25.95 20.86 44.84
CA ILE A 330 -26.70 20.45 46.03
C ILE A 330 -26.44 21.45 47.18
N PRO A 331 -27.49 21.90 47.90
CA PRO A 331 -27.34 22.74 49.08
C PRO A 331 -26.40 22.13 50.13
N PRO A 332 -25.54 22.93 50.82
CA PRO A 332 -24.51 22.44 51.74
C PRO A 332 -25.00 21.42 52.78
N GLU A 333 -26.18 21.65 53.35
CA GLU A 333 -26.79 20.80 54.38
C GLU A 333 -27.09 19.36 53.91
N TRP A 334 -27.20 19.13 52.60
CA TRP A 334 -27.57 17.83 52.04
C TRP A 334 -26.42 17.14 51.29
N ARG A 335 -25.27 17.80 51.13
CA ARG A 335 -24.11 17.25 50.42
C ARG A 335 -23.57 15.97 51.05
N ALA A 336 -23.48 15.92 52.37
CA ALA A 336 -22.99 14.73 53.09
C ALA A 336 -23.89 13.50 52.83
N ARG A 337 -25.21 13.71 52.80
CA ARG A 337 -26.19 12.66 52.47
C ARG A 337 -26.05 12.21 51.01
N HIS A 338 -25.91 13.15 50.08
CA HIS A 338 -25.70 12.85 48.66
C HIS A 338 -24.39 12.12 48.40
N ARG A 339 -23.29 12.49 49.08
CA ARG A 339 -21.99 11.84 48.97
C ARG A 339 -22.04 10.39 49.45
N LYS A 340 -22.65 10.15 50.62
CA LYS A 340 -22.81 8.80 51.17
C LYS A 340 -23.67 7.92 50.25
N ASN A 341 -24.71 8.49 49.65
CA ASN A 341 -25.50 7.80 48.64
C ASN A 341 -24.63 7.42 47.44
N LEU A 342 -23.76 8.33 46.94
CA LEU A 342 -22.85 8.09 45.81
C LEU A 342 -21.82 6.98 46.12
N GLU A 343 -21.22 6.99 47.32
CA GLU A 343 -20.23 6.00 47.77
C GLU A 343 -20.82 4.58 47.92
N GLN A 344 -22.12 4.47 48.25
CA GLN A 344 -22.82 3.19 48.30
C GLN A 344 -23.03 2.55 46.91
N TYR A 345 -22.77 3.25 45.80
CA TYR A 345 -22.87 2.69 44.44
C TYR A 345 -21.60 1.97 43.95
N SER A 346 -20.44 2.19 44.57
CA SER A 346 -19.18 1.55 44.16
C SER A 346 -19.14 0.03 44.39
N GLY A 347 -20.23 -0.55 44.92
CA GLY A 347 -20.40 -1.99 45.07
C GLY A 347 -21.87 -2.39 45.03
N VAL A 348 -22.23 -3.20 44.04
CA VAL A 348 -23.52 -3.91 43.89
C VAL A 348 -24.69 -3.03 43.44
N GLY A 349 -25.13 -3.27 42.20
CA GLY A 349 -26.28 -2.63 41.58
C GLY A 349 -27.58 -2.93 42.32
N GLU A 350 -28.02 -1.97 43.13
CA GLU A 350 -29.41 -1.58 43.42
C GLU A 350 -29.40 -0.50 44.51
N GLY A 351 -28.86 0.68 44.18
CA GLY A 351 -28.88 1.86 45.04
C GLY A 351 -30.09 2.76 44.73
N SER A 352 -30.80 3.18 45.79
CA SER A 352 -32.14 3.78 45.86
C SER A 352 -32.49 5.00 44.97
N MET A 353 -31.56 5.55 44.17
CA MET A 353 -31.78 6.75 43.35
C MET A 353 -31.69 6.51 41.83
N ILE A 354 -31.09 5.39 41.41
CA ILE A 354 -30.92 5.06 39.98
C ILE A 354 -32.25 4.63 39.37
N GLY A 355 -32.55 5.13 38.18
CA GLY A 355 -33.78 4.82 37.45
C GLY A 355 -35.06 5.37 38.09
N ARG A 356 -34.94 6.07 39.22
CA ARG A 356 -36.07 6.71 39.91
C ARG A 356 -36.05 8.21 39.67
N ARG A 357 -37.25 8.76 39.56
CA ARG A 357 -37.49 10.19 39.47
C ARG A 357 -37.61 10.75 40.88
N LEU A 358 -36.77 11.72 41.20
CA LEU A 358 -36.66 12.29 42.55
C LEU A 358 -36.92 13.78 42.50
N GLU A 359 -37.75 14.26 43.42
CA GLU A 359 -37.92 15.70 43.64
C GLU A 359 -37.06 16.14 44.82
N LEU A 360 -36.17 17.10 44.59
CA LEU A 360 -35.26 17.64 45.61
C LEU A 360 -35.05 19.14 45.40
N LYS A 361 -34.59 19.86 46.43
CA LYS A 361 -34.07 21.22 46.22
C LYS A 361 -32.65 21.15 45.71
N MET A 362 -32.40 21.88 44.63
CA MET A 362 -31.06 22.11 44.09
C MET A 362 -30.72 23.59 44.21
N MET A 363 -29.45 23.91 44.00
CA MET A 363 -28.90 25.24 44.16
C MET A 363 -28.21 25.70 42.87
N ARG A 364 -28.49 26.93 42.44
CA ARG A 364 -27.80 27.57 41.32
C ARG A 364 -26.51 28.26 41.79
N LYS A 365 -25.66 28.71 40.87
CA LYS A 365 -24.41 29.44 41.15
C LYS A 365 -24.59 30.68 42.01
N ASN A 366 -25.69 31.40 41.84
CA ASN A 366 -26.02 32.60 42.62
C ASN A 366 -26.53 32.28 44.05
N GLY A 367 -26.61 31.01 44.44
CA GLY A 367 -27.15 30.56 45.73
C GLY A 367 -28.67 30.39 45.79
N GLU A 368 -29.39 30.69 44.70
CA GLU A 368 -30.84 30.48 44.61
C GLU A 368 -31.18 29.00 44.72
N ARG A 369 -32.15 28.67 45.58
CA ARG A 369 -32.70 27.32 45.73
C ARG A 369 -33.94 27.16 44.88
N PHE A 370 -34.03 26.05 44.15
CA PHE A 370 -35.16 25.76 43.29
C PHE A 370 -35.60 24.30 43.45
N ASP A 371 -36.87 24.01 43.13
CA ASP A 371 -37.37 22.63 43.10
C ASP A 371 -36.94 21.97 41.80
N ALA A 372 -36.19 20.89 41.91
CA ALA A 372 -35.71 20.12 40.78
C ALA A 372 -36.28 18.71 40.82
N GLU A 373 -36.67 18.24 39.65
CA GLU A 373 -36.90 16.83 39.39
C GLU A 373 -35.65 16.26 38.72
N MET A 374 -35.09 15.20 39.29
CA MET A 374 -33.85 14.59 38.86
C MET A 374 -33.99 13.09 38.65
N THR A 375 -33.38 12.58 37.58
CA THR A 375 -33.20 11.14 37.34
C THR A 375 -31.75 10.87 37.03
N THR A 376 -31.21 9.78 37.59
CA THR A 376 -29.83 9.33 37.33
C THR A 376 -29.85 7.95 36.67
N GLN A 377 -29.11 7.80 35.58
CA GLN A 377 -28.96 6.55 34.83
C GLN A 377 -27.47 6.19 34.70
N PRO A 378 -27.06 4.95 34.97
CA PRO A 378 -25.70 4.50 34.70
C PRO A 378 -25.50 4.42 33.18
N ILE A 379 -24.34 4.88 32.71
CA ILE A 379 -23.97 4.78 31.30
C ILE A 379 -22.51 4.32 31.17
N PRO A 380 -22.19 3.47 30.17
CA PRO A 380 -20.81 3.13 29.89
C PRO A 380 -20.12 4.33 29.23
N LEU A 381 -19.08 4.86 29.88
CA LEU A 381 -18.28 5.98 29.36
C LEU A 381 -16.83 5.54 29.25
N GLN A 382 -16.34 5.37 28.02
CA GLN A 382 -14.95 4.98 27.72
C GLN A 382 -14.48 3.71 28.48
N GLY A 383 -15.37 2.73 28.69
CA GLY A 383 -15.06 1.50 29.42
C GLY A 383 -15.06 1.64 30.96
N MET A 384 -15.38 2.81 31.49
CA MET A 384 -15.64 3.05 32.91
C MET A 384 -17.14 3.28 33.16
N GLU A 385 -17.59 2.98 34.38
CA GLU A 385 -18.95 3.34 34.80
C GLU A 385 -19.03 4.86 35.02
N GLY A 386 -20.00 5.49 34.35
CA GLY A 386 -20.37 6.88 34.54
C GLY A 386 -21.87 7.02 34.74
N PHE A 387 -22.32 8.25 34.95
CA PHE A 387 -23.73 8.56 35.17
C PHE A 387 -24.21 9.66 34.24
N ALA A 388 -25.42 9.47 33.69
CA ALA A 388 -26.22 10.50 33.06
C ALA A 388 -27.24 11.03 34.08
N ILE A 389 -27.17 12.31 34.39
CA ILE A 389 -28.12 12.99 35.26
C ILE A 389 -28.98 13.91 34.39
N PHE A 390 -30.29 13.72 34.50
CA PHE A 390 -31.30 14.57 33.87
C PHE A 390 -31.94 15.42 34.96
N VAL A 391 -31.98 16.74 34.75
CA VAL A 391 -32.53 17.69 35.72
C VAL A 391 -33.56 18.59 35.05
N ARG A 392 -34.74 18.68 35.66
CA ARG A 392 -35.81 19.59 35.26
C ARG A 392 -36.15 20.53 36.41
N ASP A 393 -36.16 21.83 36.15
CA ASP A 393 -36.70 22.81 37.10
C ASP A 393 -38.23 22.73 37.12
N ILE A 394 -38.80 22.32 38.25
CA ILE A 394 -40.24 22.17 38.46
C ILE A 394 -40.81 23.27 39.35
N THR A 395 -40.06 24.34 39.62
CA THR A 395 -40.48 25.42 40.52
C THR A 395 -41.77 26.08 40.04
N ARG A 396 -41.90 26.35 38.73
CA ARG A 396 -43.12 26.92 38.15
C ARG A 396 -44.32 25.97 38.27
N ARG A 397 -44.09 24.67 38.03
CA ARG A 397 -45.12 23.63 38.17
C ARG A 397 -45.64 23.57 39.61
N LYS A 398 -44.75 23.52 40.60
CA LYS A 398 -45.14 23.48 42.01
C LYS A 398 -45.86 24.73 42.48
N ARG A 399 -45.46 25.92 42.02
CA ARG A 399 -46.19 27.16 42.33
C ARG A 399 -47.61 27.13 41.79
N ALA A 400 -47.79 26.72 40.53
CA ALA A 400 -49.11 26.60 39.92
C ALA A 400 -49.99 25.53 40.61
N GLU A 401 -49.42 24.38 40.99
CA GLU A 401 -50.13 23.34 41.74
C GLU A 401 -50.58 23.83 43.12
N GLU A 402 -49.73 24.58 43.82
CA GLU A 402 -50.05 25.17 45.13
C GLU A 402 -51.11 26.28 45.03
N GLU A 403 -51.00 27.16 44.04
CA GLU A 403 -51.99 28.20 43.76
C GLU A 403 -53.35 27.60 43.43
N LEU A 404 -53.38 26.57 42.59
CA LEU A 404 -54.60 25.85 42.26
C LEU A 404 -55.21 25.16 43.48
N ARG A 405 -54.39 24.54 44.33
CA ARG A 405 -54.86 23.91 45.57
C ARG A 405 -55.50 24.96 46.49
N ARG A 406 -54.85 26.10 46.71
CA ARG A 406 -55.40 27.18 47.53
C ARG A 406 -56.72 27.72 46.98
N ALA A 407 -56.78 27.99 45.68
CA ALA A 407 -58.00 28.46 45.04
C ALA A 407 -59.16 27.44 45.17
N LYS A 408 -58.85 26.14 45.07
CA LYS A 408 -59.81 25.06 45.30
C LYS A 408 -60.31 25.06 46.74
N ASP A 409 -59.40 25.08 47.72
CA ASP A 409 -59.74 25.05 49.15
C ASP A 409 -60.61 26.27 49.54
N GLU A 410 -60.29 27.46 49.01
CA GLU A 410 -61.08 28.68 49.20
C GLU A 410 -62.49 28.56 48.57
N ALA A 411 -62.59 28.01 47.36
CA ALA A 411 -63.87 27.81 46.69
C ALA A 411 -64.75 26.78 47.43
N GLU A 412 -64.16 25.69 47.92
CA GLU A 412 -64.87 24.67 48.71
C GLU A 412 -65.35 25.25 50.05
N ALA A 413 -64.51 26.01 50.75
CA ALA A 413 -64.89 26.69 51.98
C ALA A 413 -66.03 27.71 51.77
N ALA A 414 -65.95 28.51 50.71
CA ALA A 414 -67.00 29.47 50.35
C ALA A 414 -68.32 28.77 49.99
N SER A 415 -68.25 27.66 49.24
CA SER A 415 -69.43 26.85 48.89
C SER A 415 -70.09 26.25 50.13
N HIS A 416 -69.30 25.67 51.04
CA HIS A 416 -69.81 25.11 52.28
C HIS A 416 -70.44 26.17 53.20
N ALA A 417 -69.79 27.34 53.34
CA ALA A 417 -70.34 28.46 54.11
C ALA A 417 -71.66 28.96 53.51
N LYS A 418 -71.76 29.05 52.18
CA LYS A 418 -73.01 29.38 51.47
C LYS A 418 -74.11 28.36 51.78
N GLY A 419 -73.81 27.05 51.71
CA GLY A 419 -74.78 26.00 52.03
C GLY A 419 -75.31 26.09 53.46
N LEU A 420 -74.43 26.30 54.45
CA LEU A 420 -74.81 26.48 55.85
C LEU A 420 -75.68 27.73 56.07
N PHE A 421 -75.28 28.86 55.47
CA PHE A 421 -76.06 30.10 55.57
C PHE A 421 -77.48 29.90 55.04
N VAL A 422 -77.60 29.29 53.85
CA VAL A 422 -78.87 29.04 53.17
C VAL A 422 -79.75 28.08 53.99
N ALA A 423 -79.18 27.01 54.54
CA ALA A 423 -79.90 26.08 55.41
C ALA A 423 -80.41 26.73 56.71
N ASN A 424 -79.58 27.55 57.37
CA ASN A 424 -79.98 28.25 58.59
C ASN A 424 -81.08 29.29 58.32
N MET A 425 -80.93 30.09 57.26
CA MET A 425 -81.94 31.08 56.86
C MET A 425 -83.29 30.42 56.52
N SER A 426 -83.29 29.24 55.90
CA SER A 426 -84.51 28.46 55.67
C SER A 426 -85.26 28.19 56.97
N HIS A 427 -84.56 27.65 57.97
CA HIS A 427 -85.16 27.32 59.27
C HIS A 427 -85.69 28.56 59.99
N GLU A 428 -84.92 29.66 59.97
CA GLU A 428 -85.30 30.91 60.64
C GLU A 428 -86.49 31.60 59.98
N ILE A 429 -86.67 31.49 58.66
CA ILE A 429 -87.84 32.07 57.98
C ILE A 429 -89.05 31.14 58.07
N ARG A 430 -88.86 29.82 57.96
CA ARG A 430 -89.98 28.86 58.01
C ARG A 430 -90.74 28.89 59.34
N THR A 431 -90.02 29.10 60.44
CA THR A 431 -90.62 29.11 61.79
C THR A 431 -91.67 30.20 61.98
N PRO A 432 -91.39 31.51 61.77
CA PRO A 432 -92.40 32.56 61.88
C PRO A 432 -93.48 32.45 60.79
N MET A 433 -93.14 32.00 59.58
CA MET A 433 -94.13 31.83 58.50
C MET A 433 -95.17 30.75 58.83
N ASN A 434 -94.74 29.61 59.37
CA ASN A 434 -95.66 28.57 59.84
C ASN A 434 -96.54 29.07 61.01
N ALA A 435 -96.01 29.93 61.88
CA ALA A 435 -96.80 30.55 62.94
C ALA A 435 -97.85 31.53 62.37
N ILE A 436 -97.50 32.34 61.37
CA ILE A 436 -98.44 33.24 60.67
C ILE A 436 -99.54 32.43 59.99
N ILE A 437 -99.21 31.38 59.25
CA ILE A 437 -100.19 30.50 58.58
C ILE A 437 -101.10 29.85 59.62
N GLY A 438 -100.53 29.24 60.66
CA GLY A 438 -101.32 28.58 61.71
C GLY A 438 -102.26 29.53 62.47
N MET A 439 -101.81 30.75 62.80
CA MET A 439 -102.66 31.75 63.44
C MET A 439 -103.76 32.25 62.50
N THR A 440 -103.44 32.40 61.22
CA THR A 440 -104.40 32.79 60.18
C THR A 440 -105.49 31.72 59.99
N ASP A 441 -105.11 30.43 60.00
CA ASP A 441 -106.05 29.30 59.96
C ASP A 441 -107.01 29.28 61.16
N LEU A 442 -106.49 29.51 62.37
CA LEU A 442 -107.31 29.60 63.58
C LEU A 442 -108.31 30.77 63.50
N LEU A 443 -107.88 31.93 62.99
CA LEU A 443 -108.78 33.07 62.81
C LEU A 443 -109.84 32.80 61.71
N LEU A 444 -109.47 32.13 60.63
CA LEU A 444 -110.41 31.75 59.55
C LEU A 444 -111.51 30.78 60.03
N THR A 445 -111.20 29.93 61.01
CA THR A 445 -112.16 29.00 61.63
C THR A 445 -113.06 29.65 62.69
N SER A 446 -112.64 30.79 63.28
CA SER A 446 -113.37 31.54 64.32
C SER A 446 -114.59 32.36 63.85
N HIS A 447 -115.12 32.06 62.66
CA HIS A 447 -116.29 32.70 62.04
C HIS A 447 -116.10 34.23 61.81
N PRO A 448 -115.04 34.65 61.10
CA PRO A 448 -114.77 36.06 60.81
C PRO A 448 -115.84 36.67 59.88
N THR A 449 -115.94 38.00 59.86
CA THR A 449 -116.77 38.71 58.88
C THR A 449 -116.29 38.43 57.45
N ALA A 450 -117.12 38.71 56.44
CA ALA A 450 -116.76 38.49 55.03
C ALA A 450 -115.47 39.24 54.64
N GLU A 451 -115.32 40.49 55.08
CA GLU A 451 -114.13 41.32 54.82
C GLU A 451 -112.89 40.78 55.56
N GLN A 452 -113.03 40.37 56.82
CA GLN A 452 -111.93 39.76 57.58
C GLN A 452 -111.46 38.43 56.97
N ARG A 453 -112.39 37.61 56.47
CA ARG A 453 -112.08 36.37 55.77
C ARG A 453 -111.24 36.64 54.52
N GLU A 454 -111.62 37.65 53.73
CA GLU A 454 -110.88 38.03 52.52
C GLU A 454 -109.43 38.46 52.84
N TYR A 455 -109.24 39.31 53.85
CA TYR A 455 -107.90 39.71 54.28
C TYR A 455 -107.07 38.55 54.83
N LEU A 456 -107.67 37.67 55.64
CA LEU A 456 -106.96 36.50 56.19
C LEU A 456 -106.56 35.50 55.10
N THR A 457 -107.44 35.24 54.12
CA THR A 457 -107.11 34.40 52.96
C THR A 457 -105.99 35.00 52.11
N LEU A 458 -105.95 36.33 51.97
CA LEU A 458 -104.84 37.01 51.29
C LEU A 458 -103.52 36.87 52.05
N VAL A 459 -103.53 37.03 53.39
CA VAL A 459 -102.34 36.84 54.23
C VAL A 459 -101.83 35.40 54.14
N GLN A 460 -102.73 34.42 54.21
CA GLN A 460 -102.39 32.99 54.10
C GLN A 460 -101.78 32.66 52.75
N SER A 461 -102.45 32.99 51.64
CA SER A 461 -101.94 32.70 50.29
C SER A 461 -100.61 33.41 50.00
N SER A 462 -100.41 34.62 50.52
CA SER A 462 -99.13 35.34 50.43
C SER A 462 -98.04 34.63 51.24
N ALA A 463 -98.38 34.14 52.43
CA ALA A 463 -97.45 33.41 53.30
C ALA A 463 -97.03 32.06 52.71
N GLU A 464 -97.96 31.30 52.14
CA GLU A 464 -97.71 30.05 51.44
C GLU A 464 -96.87 30.26 50.17
N SER A 465 -97.17 31.31 49.40
CA SER A 465 -96.38 31.67 48.21
C SER A 465 -94.94 32.03 48.58
N LEU A 466 -94.74 32.76 49.68
CA LEU A 466 -93.41 33.11 50.15
C LEU A 466 -92.61 31.86 50.59
N LEU A 467 -93.26 30.92 51.29
CA LEU A 467 -92.64 29.64 51.64
C LEU A 467 -92.27 28.81 50.41
N ALA A 468 -93.13 28.78 49.38
CA ALA A 468 -92.84 28.09 48.13
C ALA A 468 -91.60 28.66 47.43
N ILE A 469 -91.55 29.99 47.25
CA ILE A 469 -90.39 30.67 46.65
C ILE A 469 -89.11 30.40 47.43
N ILE A 470 -89.17 30.41 48.77
CA ILE A 470 -88.03 30.09 49.61
C ILE A 470 -87.58 28.65 49.37
N ASN A 471 -88.49 27.68 49.37
CA ASN A 471 -88.14 26.29 49.10
C ASN A 471 -87.52 26.09 47.70
N ASP A 472 -88.02 26.78 46.68
CA ASP A 472 -87.45 26.73 45.33
C ASP A 472 -86.03 27.30 45.26
N ILE A 473 -85.76 28.43 45.94
CA ILE A 473 -84.41 29.00 46.05
C ILE A 473 -83.46 28.05 46.78
N LEU A 474 -83.96 27.31 47.78
CA LEU A 474 -83.17 26.35 48.55
C LEU A 474 -82.83 25.11 47.74
N ASP A 475 -83.77 24.57 46.96
CA ASP A 475 -83.53 23.41 46.12
C ASP A 475 -82.57 23.72 44.96
N PHE A 476 -82.53 24.97 44.49
CA PHE A 476 -81.50 25.43 43.54
C PHE A 476 -80.11 25.62 44.16
N SER A 477 -80.03 25.82 45.48
CA SER A 477 -78.77 26.08 46.20
C SER A 477 -78.17 24.83 46.88
N LYS A 478 -78.82 23.66 46.78
CA LYS A 478 -78.24 22.36 47.08
C LYS A 478 -77.46 21.85 45.89
#